data_AF-A0A642VAB5-F1
#
_entry.id   AF-A0A642VAB5-F1
#
_cell.length_a   1.000
_cell.length_b   1.000
_cell.length_c   1.000
_cell.angle_alpha   90.00
_cell.angle_beta   90.00
_cell.angle_gamma   90.00
#
_symmetry.space_group_name_H-M   'P 1'
#
loop_
_entity.id
_entity.type
_entity.pdbx_description
1 polymer ?
#
loop_
_entity_poly.entity_id
_entity_poly.type
_entity_poly.pdbx_seq_one_letter_code
_entity_poly.pdbx_strand_id
1 'polypeptide(L)'
;MLYQQQGQQQKDDAHTSARGNNANNGGVLDVGEINPELEANLVSIAAAAARPSAAHGHPHADNLAASIDPQIELQHHTPHQPQPDDDHQLRRALEHHHHHQHHQPQPQHTATQPHDTATSTTTSTTTTTANNGSSSGSQQQTVGPDGQPIDPKRTCPFCGRTFSHPGSLGRHLDLKRGTRLHPANKVDQIRGDVKRRGDIVEIKARRSKRAKIYNSRPDVKDRARARRKHKERSDKARGIAKSRFIDRLGVPQLPPHPSFAFMVLYFLPPSQWPHDPPTRQTYDQLQTTLDSLPHELRSKAEVAFEQWSVMNMQTKMDIWAREQRRAAEAAIGSITLYDLGARESWLAMEESRIVSEMVANEDQNHQEEEDDSSSKHHESTSPHDPEVDAVAAAVAAATNQQPHHNHNHHHHHRDDVDINANIDEQLFN
;
A
#
# COMPACT_ATOMS: atom_id res chain seq x y z
N MET A 1 -42.63 41.48 33.55
CA MET A 1 -41.26 42.01 33.42
C MET A 1 -40.54 41.13 32.39
N LEU A 2 -40.70 41.42 31.10
CA LEU A 2 -39.91 42.32 30.25
C LEU A 2 -38.51 41.78 29.93
N TYR A 3 -38.37 41.16 28.75
CA TYR A 3 -37.25 41.22 27.79
C TYR A 3 -37.75 40.48 26.52
N GLN A 4 -38.44 41.14 25.58
CA GLN A 4 -37.97 42.08 24.55
C GLN A 4 -37.15 41.42 23.41
N GLN A 5 -37.92 40.85 22.48
CA GLN A 5 -37.89 40.98 21.01
C GLN A 5 -36.84 41.92 20.36
N GLN A 6 -36.12 41.40 19.35
CA GLN A 6 -35.72 41.98 18.04
C GLN A 6 -34.73 40.98 17.38
N GLY A 7 -34.69 40.70 16.07
CA GLY A 7 -35.40 41.24 14.91
C GLY A 7 -35.12 40.37 13.67
N GLN A 8 -36.02 40.49 12.70
CA GLN A 8 -35.99 39.90 11.35
C GLN A 8 -34.85 40.51 10.51
N GLN A 9 -34.40 39.84 9.43
CA GLN A 9 -34.78 40.11 8.02
C GLN A 9 -33.72 39.68 6.98
N GLN A 10 -34.25 39.27 5.81
CA GLN A 10 -33.66 39.24 4.45
C GLN A 10 -32.78 38.04 4.05
N LYS A 11 -32.81 37.53 2.82
CA LYS A 11 -33.72 37.56 1.65
C LYS A 11 -33.04 36.65 0.60
N ASP A 12 -33.82 35.78 -0.01
CA ASP A 12 -33.92 35.43 -1.43
C ASP A 12 -32.67 35.32 -2.35
N ASP A 13 -32.78 34.28 -3.21
CA ASP A 13 -32.25 34.11 -4.56
C ASP A 13 -30.86 33.50 -4.79
N ALA A 14 -30.84 32.24 -5.26
CA ALA A 14 -30.21 31.88 -6.54
C ALA A 14 -30.55 30.42 -6.95
N HIS A 15 -31.51 30.29 -7.86
CA HIS A 15 -31.59 29.21 -8.83
C HIS A 15 -30.35 29.19 -9.73
N THR A 16 -29.66 28.05 -9.89
CA THR A 16 -29.00 27.75 -11.18
C THR A 16 -28.71 26.25 -11.40
N SER A 17 -29.20 25.77 -12.55
CA SER A 17 -28.71 24.66 -13.38
C SER A 17 -28.77 23.22 -12.89
N ALA A 18 -29.87 22.60 -13.29
CA ALA A 18 -29.90 21.23 -13.77
C ALA A 18 -28.93 21.02 -14.94
N ARG A 19 -28.05 20.04 -14.82
CA ARG A 19 -27.35 19.41 -15.95
C ARG A 19 -27.43 17.91 -15.78
N GLY A 20 -28.37 17.30 -16.49
CA GLY A 20 -28.46 15.86 -16.63
C GLY A 20 -27.24 15.33 -17.39
N ASN A 21 -26.64 14.28 -16.87
CA ASN A 21 -25.74 13.41 -17.60
C ASN A 21 -26.19 11.97 -17.41
N ASN A 22 -26.92 11.55 -18.44
CA ASN A 22 -26.93 10.24 -19.08
C ASN A 22 -26.28 9.08 -18.30
N ALA A 23 -27.15 8.18 -17.84
CA ALA A 23 -26.80 6.86 -17.36
C ALA A 23 -26.31 6.00 -18.53
N ASN A 24 -25.13 5.39 -18.38
CA ASN A 24 -24.79 4.16 -19.08
C ASN A 24 -24.22 3.21 -18.02
N ASN A 25 -25.13 2.46 -17.39
CA ASN A 25 -24.86 1.45 -16.37
C ASN A 25 -24.25 0.21 -17.03
N GLY A 26 -22.92 0.12 -17.04
CA GLY A 26 -22.24 -1.17 -17.00
C GLY A 26 -22.23 -1.63 -15.54
N GLY A 27 -23.12 -2.55 -15.19
CA GLY A 27 -23.24 -3.12 -13.85
C GLY A 27 -21.99 -3.92 -13.49
N VAL A 28 -21.01 -3.26 -12.89
CA VAL A 28 -20.03 -3.91 -12.03
C VAL A 28 -20.81 -4.32 -10.78
N LEU A 29 -20.93 -5.62 -10.55
CA LEU A 29 -21.43 -6.15 -9.29
C LEU A 29 -20.52 -5.61 -8.19
N ASP A 30 -21.05 -4.63 -7.46
CA ASP A 30 -20.50 -4.12 -6.22
C ASP A 30 -20.44 -5.29 -5.26
N VAL A 31 -19.25 -5.88 -5.13
CA VAL A 31 -18.98 -6.94 -4.16
C VAL A 31 -19.15 -6.26 -2.81
N GLY A 32 -20.32 -6.51 -2.20
CA GLY A 32 -20.78 -5.80 -1.01
C GLY A 32 -19.63 -5.52 -0.05
N GLU A 33 -19.42 -4.24 0.22
CA GLU A 33 -18.42 -3.73 1.15
C GLU A 33 -18.61 -4.45 2.49
N ILE A 34 -17.75 -5.45 2.75
CA ILE A 34 -17.78 -6.24 3.97
C ILE A 34 -17.56 -5.25 5.12
N ASN A 35 -18.51 -5.21 6.05
CA ASN A 35 -18.46 -4.26 7.17
C ASN A 35 -17.10 -4.39 7.89
N PRO A 36 -16.24 -3.36 7.87
CA PRO A 36 -14.89 -3.44 8.45
C PRO A 36 -14.91 -3.74 9.96
N GLU A 37 -16.04 -3.53 10.62
CA GLU A 37 -16.26 -3.84 12.03
C GLU A 37 -16.37 -5.37 12.28
N LEU A 38 -16.90 -6.13 11.31
CA LEU A 38 -16.95 -7.59 11.37
C LEU A 38 -15.57 -8.22 11.19
N GLU A 39 -14.73 -7.66 10.31
CA GLU A 39 -13.34 -8.10 10.14
C GLU A 39 -12.49 -7.84 11.40
N ALA A 40 -12.64 -6.67 12.03
CA ALA A 40 -11.92 -6.32 13.25
C ALA A 40 -12.29 -7.23 14.43
N ASN A 41 -13.57 -7.65 14.50
CA ASN A 41 -14.05 -8.55 15.55
C ASN A 41 -13.52 -9.98 15.38
N LEU A 42 -13.53 -10.55 14.17
CA LEU A 42 -13.06 -11.92 13.95
C LEU A 42 -11.54 -12.08 14.16
N VAL A 43 -10.74 -11.10 13.73
CA VAL A 43 -9.27 -11.14 13.93
C VAL A 43 -8.91 -10.95 15.42
N SER A 44 -9.69 -10.17 16.17
CA SER A 44 -9.44 -9.96 17.61
C SER A 44 -9.80 -11.17 18.47
N ILE A 45 -10.80 -11.97 18.08
CA ILE A 45 -11.17 -13.23 18.78
C ILE A 45 -9.99 -14.20 18.82
N ALA A 46 -9.33 -14.41 17.68
CA ALA A 46 -8.22 -15.36 17.58
C ALA A 46 -6.97 -14.90 18.35
N ALA A 47 -6.70 -13.59 18.38
CA ALA A 47 -5.55 -13.03 19.10
C ALA A 47 -5.74 -13.03 20.64
N ALA A 48 -6.97 -12.85 21.13
CA ALA A 48 -7.27 -12.85 22.56
C ALA A 48 -7.14 -14.26 23.19
N ALA A 49 -7.44 -15.32 22.43
CA ALA A 49 -7.35 -16.70 22.90
C ALA A 49 -5.91 -17.24 23.01
N ALA A 50 -4.94 -16.58 22.37
CA ALA A 50 -3.54 -17.04 22.32
C ALA A 50 -2.65 -16.53 23.47
N ARG A 51 -3.19 -15.79 24.45
CA ARG A 51 -2.40 -15.30 25.59
C ARG A 51 -2.24 -16.41 26.65
N PRO A 52 -1.02 -16.94 26.88
CA PRO A 52 -0.82 -17.89 27.96
C PRO A 52 -1.05 -17.19 29.31
N SER A 53 -1.96 -17.75 30.10
CA SER A 53 -2.16 -17.36 31.49
C SER A 53 -0.88 -17.65 32.28
N ALA A 54 -0.07 -16.62 32.51
CA ALA A 54 1.15 -16.71 33.30
C ALA A 54 0.78 -16.83 34.79
N ALA A 55 0.38 -18.02 35.21
CA ALA A 55 0.21 -18.35 36.62
C ALA A 55 1.58 -18.61 37.25
N HIS A 56 2.04 -17.67 38.08
CA HIS A 56 3.07 -17.90 39.08
C HIS A 56 2.58 -18.95 40.09
N GLY A 57 3.25 -20.11 40.12
CA GLY A 57 3.07 -21.13 41.14
C GLY A 57 4.39 -21.85 41.40
N HIS A 58 5.11 -21.43 42.44
CA HIS A 58 6.18 -22.21 43.05
C HIS A 58 5.59 -23.42 43.77
N PRO A 59 6.03 -24.67 43.52
CA PRO A 59 5.73 -25.77 44.41
C PRO A 59 6.79 -25.86 45.51
N HIS A 60 6.34 -25.71 46.76
CA HIS A 60 7.07 -26.17 47.94
C HIS A 60 6.86 -27.68 48.05
N ALA A 61 7.94 -28.45 48.01
CA ALA A 61 7.94 -29.90 48.18
C ALA A 61 8.49 -30.25 49.57
N ASP A 62 7.63 -30.82 50.42
CA ASP A 62 7.99 -31.62 51.60
C ASP A 62 6.98 -32.80 51.61
N ASN A 63 7.33 -33.98 51.10
CA ASN A 63 8.10 -35.05 51.74
C ASN A 63 7.33 -35.75 52.88
N LEU A 64 6.50 -36.73 52.53
CA LEU A 64 6.06 -37.80 53.43
C LEU A 64 6.09 -39.14 52.69
N ALA A 65 7.02 -39.98 53.12
CA ALA A 65 7.22 -41.35 52.70
C ALA A 65 6.28 -42.30 53.47
N ALA A 66 5.63 -43.21 52.74
CA ALA A 66 5.19 -44.54 53.18
C ALA A 66 4.92 -45.35 51.90
N SER A 67 5.80 -46.28 51.51
CA SER A 67 5.82 -47.68 51.95
C SER A 67 4.49 -48.39 51.66
N ILE A 68 4.41 -49.07 50.50
CA ILE A 68 3.81 -50.40 50.26
C ILE A 68 4.25 -50.85 48.85
N ASP A 69 4.67 -52.10 48.78
CA ASP A 69 5.07 -52.92 47.60
C ASP A 69 4.36 -54.29 47.79
N PRO A 70 4.27 -55.24 46.83
CA PRO A 70 4.33 -55.19 45.36
C PRO A 70 3.14 -55.94 44.69
N GLN A 71 3.26 -56.09 43.37
CA GLN A 71 2.65 -57.10 42.47
C GLN A 71 1.28 -56.78 41.86
N ILE A 72 1.29 -56.41 40.58
CA ILE A 72 0.49 -57.04 39.53
C ILE A 72 1.29 -57.00 38.23
N GLU A 73 1.58 -58.19 37.72
CA GLU A 73 2.21 -58.49 36.45
C GLU A 73 1.17 -58.31 35.34
N LEU A 74 1.40 -57.37 34.42
CA LEU A 74 0.58 -57.21 33.21
C LEU A 74 1.50 -57.03 32.00
N GLN A 75 1.46 -58.05 31.16
CA GLN A 75 2.22 -58.21 29.93
C GLN A 75 1.83 -57.12 28.92
N HIS A 76 2.79 -56.29 28.53
CA HIS A 76 2.65 -55.39 27.38
C HIS A 76 3.04 -56.12 26.09
N HIS A 77 2.07 -56.27 25.18
CA HIS A 77 2.33 -56.52 23.77
C HIS A 77 2.77 -55.23 23.09
N THR A 78 4.00 -55.24 22.58
CA THR A 78 4.51 -54.30 21.56
C THR A 78 3.86 -54.56 20.21
N PRO A 79 3.27 -53.54 19.54
CA PRO A 79 3.03 -53.61 18.11
C PRO A 79 4.21 -53.04 17.31
N HIS A 80 4.48 -53.76 16.22
CA HIS A 80 5.42 -53.54 15.13
C HIS A 80 5.65 -52.08 14.69
N GLN A 81 6.94 -51.71 14.58
CA GLN A 81 7.42 -50.68 13.64
C GLN A 81 7.34 -51.19 12.19
N PRO A 82 6.86 -50.39 11.24
CA PRO A 82 7.22 -50.51 9.84
C PRO A 82 8.44 -49.63 9.50
N GLN A 83 9.37 -50.18 8.72
CA GLN A 83 10.53 -49.50 8.15
C GLN A 83 10.14 -48.42 7.14
N PRO A 84 10.97 -47.36 6.96
CA PRO A 84 10.88 -46.46 5.83
C PRO A 84 11.96 -46.77 4.77
N ASP A 85 11.55 -47.32 3.63
CA ASP A 85 12.22 -47.24 2.33
C ASP A 85 11.15 -46.60 1.41
N ASP A 86 11.28 -45.38 0.87
CA ASP A 86 12.00 -45.04 -0.35
C ASP A 86 11.78 -43.53 -0.67
N ASP A 87 12.42 -42.60 0.05
CA ASP A 87 12.24 -41.14 -0.23
C ASP A 87 13.54 -40.35 -0.41
N HIS A 88 14.69 -41.05 -0.44
CA HIS A 88 16.00 -40.39 -0.53
C HIS A 88 16.51 -40.13 -1.96
N GLN A 89 15.79 -40.54 -3.01
CA GLN A 89 16.23 -40.32 -4.39
C GLN A 89 15.67 -39.05 -5.06
N LEU A 90 14.51 -38.53 -4.64
CA LEU A 90 13.95 -37.31 -5.27
C LEU A 90 14.61 -36.01 -4.79
N ARG A 91 15.25 -35.99 -3.61
CA ARG A 91 15.90 -34.79 -3.06
C ARG A 91 17.25 -34.45 -3.71
N ARG A 92 17.93 -35.40 -4.36
CA ARG A 92 19.24 -35.15 -5.03
C ARG A 92 19.13 -34.49 -6.41
N ALA A 93 17.95 -34.48 -7.03
CA ALA A 93 17.79 -33.91 -8.38
C ALA A 93 17.63 -32.39 -8.42
N LEU A 94 17.44 -31.73 -7.26
CA LEU A 94 17.19 -30.27 -7.18
C LEU A 94 18.41 -29.44 -6.76
N GLU A 95 19.50 -30.05 -6.28
CA GLU A 95 20.68 -29.32 -5.78
C GLU A 95 21.76 -29.03 -6.84
N HIS A 96 21.63 -29.54 -8.07
CA HIS A 96 22.68 -29.42 -9.09
C HIS A 96 22.53 -28.24 -10.08
N HIS A 97 21.61 -27.31 -9.88
CA HIS A 97 21.35 -26.22 -10.83
C HIS A 97 21.68 -24.79 -10.34
N HIS A 98 22.48 -24.63 -9.29
CA HIS A 98 22.80 -23.31 -8.73
C HIS A 98 24.28 -23.02 -8.52
N HIS A 99 25.13 -23.44 -9.46
CA HIS A 99 26.54 -23.06 -9.44
C HIS A 99 27.10 -22.73 -10.82
N HIS A 100 26.71 -21.57 -11.39
CA HIS A 100 27.54 -20.90 -12.39
C HIS A 100 27.38 -19.37 -12.41
N GLN A 101 28.46 -18.72 -11.98
CA GLN A 101 29.05 -17.47 -12.49
C GLN A 101 28.23 -16.17 -12.52
N HIS A 102 28.69 -15.19 -11.72
CA HIS A 102 29.05 -13.87 -12.26
C HIS A 102 30.22 -13.25 -11.49
N HIS A 103 31.38 -13.23 -12.14
CA HIS A 103 32.50 -12.36 -11.79
C HIS A 103 32.12 -10.89 -12.04
N GLN A 104 32.28 -10.03 -11.02
CA GLN A 104 32.36 -8.58 -11.20
C GLN A 104 33.83 -8.17 -11.44
N PRO A 105 34.15 -7.32 -12.43
CA PRO A 105 35.46 -6.69 -12.50
C PRO A 105 35.51 -5.47 -11.56
N GLN A 106 36.54 -5.44 -10.70
CA GLN A 106 36.96 -4.23 -9.98
C GLN A 106 37.53 -3.18 -10.95
N PRO A 107 37.27 -1.89 -10.76
CA PRO A 107 38.04 -0.85 -11.44
C PRO A 107 39.41 -0.68 -10.76
N GLN A 108 40.47 -0.96 -11.51
CA GLN A 108 41.85 -0.72 -11.09
C GLN A 108 42.15 0.78 -11.04
N HIS A 109 42.69 1.21 -9.90
CA HIS A 109 43.36 2.49 -9.75
C HIS A 109 44.71 2.44 -10.48
N THR A 110 44.88 3.26 -11.52
CA THR A 110 46.20 3.56 -12.09
C THR A 110 46.68 4.91 -11.57
N ALA A 111 47.68 4.84 -10.69
CA ALA A 111 48.56 5.94 -10.36
C ALA A 111 49.71 5.95 -11.39
N THR A 112 49.87 7.02 -12.15
CA THR A 112 51.14 7.34 -12.80
C THR A 112 51.42 8.85 -12.70
N GLN A 113 52.71 9.10 -12.57
CA GLN A 113 53.45 10.28 -12.15
C GLN A 113 53.47 11.47 -13.16
N PRO A 114 54.13 12.60 -12.81
CA PRO A 114 53.88 13.92 -13.39
C PRO A 114 54.75 14.20 -14.62
N HIS A 115 54.23 15.05 -15.51
CA HIS A 115 55.04 15.74 -16.51
C HIS A 115 54.70 17.23 -16.54
N ASP A 116 55.71 18.02 -16.19
CA ASP A 116 55.83 19.43 -16.54
C ASP A 116 55.95 19.57 -18.06
N THR A 117 55.09 20.37 -18.69
CA THR A 117 55.52 21.23 -19.81
C THR A 117 54.56 22.41 -19.96
N ALA A 118 55.12 23.60 -19.82
CA ALA A 118 54.47 24.87 -20.14
C ALA A 118 54.13 24.94 -21.64
N THR A 119 52.94 25.41 -21.99
CA THR A 119 52.74 26.25 -23.18
C THR A 119 51.49 27.12 -23.00
N SER A 120 51.74 28.42 -23.07
CA SER A 120 50.79 29.53 -23.07
C SER A 120 49.79 29.42 -24.21
N THR A 121 48.49 29.65 -23.95
CA THR A 121 47.61 30.35 -24.90
C THR A 121 46.49 31.04 -24.14
N THR A 122 46.68 32.34 -23.97
CA THR A 122 45.68 33.36 -23.63
C THR A 122 44.63 33.50 -24.73
N THR A 123 43.36 33.33 -24.39
CA THR A 123 42.24 33.94 -25.11
C THR A 123 41.17 34.41 -24.14
N SER A 124 41.27 35.69 -23.83
CA SER A 124 40.34 36.49 -23.06
C SER A 124 39.15 36.84 -23.95
N THR A 125 37.96 36.34 -23.62
CA THR A 125 36.70 36.82 -24.23
C THR A 125 35.95 37.67 -23.22
N THR A 126 36.25 38.97 -23.24
CA THR A 126 35.49 40.05 -22.62
C THR A 126 34.11 40.16 -23.28
N THR A 127 33.05 39.79 -22.57
CA THR A 127 31.69 40.24 -22.87
C THR A 127 31.29 41.34 -21.88
N THR A 128 31.50 42.57 -22.34
CA THR A 128 30.92 43.80 -21.81
C THR A 128 29.39 43.72 -21.96
N THR A 129 28.66 43.63 -20.84
CA THR A 129 27.21 43.92 -20.84
C THR A 129 27.00 45.18 -20.01
N ALA A 130 26.45 46.18 -20.69
CA ALA A 130 26.27 47.54 -20.23
C ALA A 130 25.27 47.67 -19.07
N ASN A 131 25.57 48.67 -18.25
CA ASN A 131 24.78 49.32 -17.22
C ASN A 131 23.29 49.53 -17.56
N ASN A 132 22.44 49.40 -16.54
CA ASN A 132 21.37 50.39 -16.33
C ASN A 132 20.77 50.33 -14.91
N GLY A 133 20.60 51.51 -14.29
CA GLY A 133 19.62 51.76 -13.23
C GLY A 133 20.15 51.91 -11.80
N SER A 134 20.95 52.95 -11.56
CA SER A 134 21.36 53.42 -10.23
C SER A 134 20.19 54.01 -9.44
N SER A 135 19.82 53.37 -8.33
CA SER A 135 19.13 54.03 -7.21
C SER A 135 20.13 54.24 -6.09
N SER A 136 20.62 55.47 -5.99
CA SER A 136 21.62 55.94 -5.05
C SER A 136 21.05 56.01 -3.63
N GLY A 137 20.94 54.86 -2.96
CA GLY A 137 20.83 54.78 -1.51
C GLY A 137 22.23 54.63 -0.93
N SER A 138 22.68 55.63 -0.17
CA SER A 138 23.96 55.64 0.56
C SER A 138 23.99 54.54 1.64
N GLN A 139 24.30 53.31 1.25
CA GLN A 139 24.59 52.23 2.18
C GLN A 139 26.02 52.39 2.70
N GLN A 140 26.14 52.60 4.01
CA GLN A 140 27.42 52.62 4.72
C GLN A 140 28.14 51.29 4.49
N GLN A 141 29.34 51.33 3.90
CA GLN A 141 30.19 50.16 3.71
C GLN A 141 30.64 49.65 5.07
N THR A 142 30.14 48.48 5.47
CA THR A 142 30.60 47.79 6.67
C THR A 142 31.95 47.14 6.37
N VAL A 143 33.01 47.70 6.95
CA VAL A 143 34.38 47.18 6.84
C VAL A 143 34.48 45.92 7.69
N GLY A 144 34.91 44.81 7.10
CA GLY A 144 35.11 43.56 7.83
C GLY A 144 36.29 43.63 8.82
N PRO A 145 36.44 42.63 9.70
CA PRO A 145 37.53 42.58 10.68
C PRO A 145 38.93 42.62 10.04
N ASP A 146 39.05 42.22 8.78
CA ASP A 146 40.30 42.20 8.01
C ASP A 146 40.50 43.45 7.12
N GLY A 147 39.66 44.48 7.25
CA GLY A 147 39.74 45.70 6.44
C GLY A 147 39.29 45.54 4.98
N GLN A 148 38.94 44.33 4.55
CA GLN A 148 38.48 44.05 3.18
C GLN A 148 36.98 44.38 3.01
N PRO A 149 36.57 44.92 1.86
CA PRO A 149 35.16 45.18 1.56
C PRO A 149 34.39 43.85 1.50
N ILE A 150 33.42 43.67 2.40
CA ILE A 150 32.61 42.46 2.47
C ILE A 150 31.68 42.41 1.25
N ASP A 151 31.82 41.38 0.41
CA ASP A 151 30.86 41.13 -0.68
C ASP A 151 29.55 40.58 -0.06
N PRO A 152 28.43 41.33 -0.09
CA PRO A 152 27.17 40.89 0.50
C PRO A 152 26.63 39.63 -0.20
N LYS A 153 27.09 39.30 -1.41
CA LYS A 153 26.68 38.10 -2.14
C LYS A 153 27.33 36.81 -1.63
N ARG A 154 28.37 36.94 -0.80
CA ARG A 154 29.13 35.81 -0.26
C ARG A 154 28.95 35.65 1.25
N THR A 155 28.16 36.51 1.87
CA THR A 155 28.00 36.56 3.32
C THR A 155 26.58 36.18 3.69
N CYS A 156 26.41 35.30 4.67
CA CYS A 156 25.10 34.93 5.15
C CYS A 156 24.48 36.10 5.94
N PRO A 157 23.30 36.62 5.56
CA PRO A 157 22.70 37.78 6.22
C PRO A 157 22.18 37.46 7.63
N PHE A 158 22.11 36.19 8.00
CA PHE A 158 21.57 35.73 9.27
C PHE A 158 22.64 35.49 10.34
N CYS A 159 23.77 34.88 9.95
CA CYS A 159 24.84 34.51 10.88
C CYS A 159 26.17 35.21 10.61
N GLY A 160 26.24 36.07 9.59
CA GLY A 160 27.44 36.86 9.26
C GLY A 160 28.61 36.05 8.68
N ARG A 161 28.49 34.73 8.56
CA ARG A 161 29.56 33.89 7.99
C ARG A 161 29.80 34.23 6.52
N THR A 162 31.06 34.42 6.17
CA THR A 162 31.52 34.64 4.79
C THR A 162 31.89 33.30 4.14
N PHE A 163 31.59 33.16 2.85
CA PHE A 163 31.84 31.93 2.08
C PHE A 163 32.70 32.24 0.85
N SER A 164 33.63 31.35 0.52
CA SER A 164 34.50 31.54 -0.66
C SER A 164 33.70 31.60 -1.97
N HIS A 165 32.58 30.87 -2.06
CA HIS A 165 31.74 30.80 -3.26
C HIS A 165 30.25 31.00 -2.95
N PRO A 166 29.47 31.64 -3.86
CA PRO A 166 28.02 31.78 -3.70
C PRO A 166 27.28 30.43 -3.58
N GLY A 167 27.80 29.37 -4.22
CA GLY A 167 27.25 28.01 -4.09
C GLY A 167 27.36 27.46 -2.68
N SER A 168 28.48 27.70 -1.99
CA SER A 168 28.69 27.30 -0.60
C SER A 168 27.76 28.05 0.35
N LEU A 169 27.55 29.36 0.12
CA LEU A 169 26.52 30.12 0.84
C LEU A 169 25.13 29.52 0.61
N GLY A 170 24.80 29.16 -0.64
CA GLY A 170 23.56 28.49 -0.97
C GLY A 170 23.35 27.20 -0.16
N ARG A 171 24.35 26.31 -0.12
CA ARG A 171 24.29 25.05 0.64
C ARG A 171 24.20 25.27 2.15
N HIS A 172 24.90 26.29 2.67
CA HIS A 172 24.77 26.70 4.07
C HIS A 172 23.34 27.13 4.41
N LEU A 173 22.72 27.95 3.57
CA LEU A 173 21.34 28.39 3.77
C LEU A 173 20.36 27.19 3.75
N ASP A 174 20.57 26.20 2.89
CA ASP A 174 19.75 24.97 2.84
C ASP A 174 19.89 24.14 4.12
N LEU A 175 21.13 23.95 4.62
CA LEU A 175 21.42 23.17 5.82
C LEU A 175 20.95 23.84 7.13
N LYS A 176 20.95 25.17 7.16
CA LYS A 176 20.52 25.94 8.34
C LYS A 176 19.06 26.39 8.26
N ARG A 177 18.34 26.04 7.20
CA ARG A 177 16.92 26.40 7.01
C ARG A 177 16.07 25.97 8.21
N GLY A 178 15.27 26.89 8.73
CA GLY A 178 14.37 26.61 9.85
C GLY A 178 15.01 26.69 11.23
N THR A 179 16.32 26.95 11.33
CA THR A 179 16.95 27.24 12.62
C THR A 179 16.50 28.61 13.16
N ARG A 180 16.58 28.82 14.48
CA ARG A 180 16.20 30.10 15.13
C ARG A 180 16.86 31.34 14.48
N LEU A 181 18.08 31.19 13.98
CA LEU A 181 18.81 32.26 13.30
C LEU A 181 18.47 32.38 11.82
N HIS A 182 17.95 31.33 11.17
CA HIS A 182 17.66 31.31 9.73
C HIS A 182 16.18 30.95 9.48
N PRO A 183 15.26 31.94 9.58
CA PRO A 183 13.84 31.73 9.32
C PRO A 183 13.61 31.17 7.91
N ALA A 184 12.86 30.07 7.80
CA ALA A 184 12.65 29.36 6.53
C ALA A 184 12.15 30.29 5.41
N ASN A 185 11.16 31.14 5.69
CA ASN A 185 10.57 32.07 4.71
C ASN A 185 11.59 33.03 4.09
N LYS A 186 12.54 33.54 4.88
CA LYS A 186 13.57 34.48 4.38
C LYS A 186 14.67 33.75 3.61
N VAL A 187 15.01 32.53 4.04
CA VAL A 187 15.93 31.66 3.28
C VAL A 187 15.35 31.36 1.91
N ASP A 188 14.06 31.03 1.84
CA ASP A 188 13.36 30.75 0.59
C ASP A 188 13.31 31.97 -0.33
N GLN A 189 13.10 33.17 0.22
CA GLN A 189 13.15 34.42 -0.55
C GLN A 189 14.55 34.66 -1.16
N ILE A 190 15.62 34.56 -0.35
CA ILE A 190 17.00 34.72 -0.83
C ILE A 190 17.36 33.68 -1.90
N ARG A 191 16.88 32.44 -1.72
CA ARG A 191 17.09 31.34 -2.67
C ARG A 191 16.23 31.49 -3.94
N GLY A 192 15.07 32.14 -3.84
CA GLY A 192 14.17 32.48 -4.94
C GLY A 192 14.72 33.59 -5.83
N ASP A 193 15.35 34.61 -5.24
CA ASP A 193 15.91 35.78 -5.95
C ASP A 193 17.18 35.49 -6.77
N VAL A 194 17.72 34.27 -6.68
CA VAL A 194 18.88 33.87 -7.50
C VAL A 194 18.46 33.83 -8.97
N LYS A 195 18.80 34.87 -9.73
CA LYS A 195 18.47 35.10 -11.17
C LYS A 195 18.55 33.87 -12.09
N ARG A 196 19.37 32.86 -11.76
CA ARG A 196 19.42 31.58 -12.50
C ARG A 196 18.15 30.73 -12.38
N ARG A 197 17.25 31.03 -11.43
CA ARG A 197 16.00 30.32 -11.17
C ARG A 197 14.76 31.04 -11.70
N GLY A 198 14.90 32.16 -12.42
CA GLY A 198 13.78 32.86 -13.08
C GLY A 198 12.62 33.22 -12.13
N ASP A 199 11.50 33.65 -12.71
CA ASP A 199 10.24 33.76 -11.94
C ASP A 199 9.76 32.33 -11.57
N ILE A 200 9.46 32.12 -10.29
CA ILE A 200 8.95 30.85 -9.74
C ILE A 200 7.70 30.41 -10.50
N VAL A 201 6.81 31.36 -10.83
CA VAL A 201 5.56 31.09 -11.55
C VAL A 201 5.87 30.61 -12.97
N GLU A 202 6.79 31.29 -13.66
CA GLU A 202 7.22 30.93 -15.01
C GLU A 202 7.92 29.55 -15.04
N ILE A 203 8.77 29.25 -14.05
CA ILE A 203 9.39 27.92 -13.92
C ILE A 203 8.33 26.84 -13.72
N LYS A 204 7.35 27.07 -12.83
CA LYS A 204 6.27 26.12 -12.59
C LYS A 204 5.44 25.91 -13.86
N ALA A 205 5.13 26.97 -14.59
CA ALA A 205 4.45 26.90 -15.88
C ALA A 205 5.26 26.11 -16.92
N ARG A 206 6.57 26.35 -17.02
CA ARG A 206 7.48 25.65 -17.92
C ARG A 206 7.58 24.15 -17.58
N ARG A 207 7.69 23.80 -16.29
CA ARG A 207 7.68 22.40 -15.82
C ARG A 207 6.34 21.73 -16.11
N SER A 208 5.23 22.42 -15.87
CA SER A 208 3.89 21.93 -16.21
C SER A 208 3.75 21.68 -17.72
N LYS A 209 4.22 22.60 -18.58
CA LYS A 209 4.20 22.41 -20.04
C LYS A 209 5.04 21.20 -20.48
N ARG A 210 6.24 21.02 -19.91
CA ARG A 210 7.08 19.85 -20.17
C ARG A 210 6.42 18.54 -19.72
N ALA A 211 5.81 18.53 -18.53
CA ALA A 211 5.07 17.39 -18.03
C ALA A 211 3.85 17.05 -18.91
N LYS A 212 3.11 18.08 -19.38
CA LYS A 212 2.01 17.91 -20.33
C LYS A 212 2.49 17.31 -21.65
N ILE A 213 3.61 17.79 -22.20
CA ILE A 213 4.19 17.24 -23.44
C ILE A 213 4.62 15.78 -23.22
N TYR A 214 5.33 15.48 -22.13
CA TYR A 214 5.75 14.11 -21.81
C TYR A 214 4.55 13.17 -21.63
N ASN A 215 3.56 13.55 -20.81
CA ASN A 215 2.34 12.77 -20.56
C ASN A 215 1.40 12.71 -21.77
N SER A 216 1.58 13.58 -22.77
CA SER A 216 0.78 13.55 -24.00
C SER A 216 1.23 12.46 -24.98
N ARG A 217 2.49 12.00 -24.87
CA ARG A 217 3.05 10.98 -25.76
C ARG A 217 2.28 9.65 -25.62
N PRO A 218 2.02 8.92 -26.72
CA PRO A 218 1.24 7.68 -26.70
C PRO A 218 1.92 6.59 -25.86
N ASP A 219 3.22 6.37 -26.04
CA ASP A 219 4.02 5.39 -25.28
C ASP A 219 3.95 5.60 -23.75
N VAL A 220 3.96 6.86 -23.32
CA VAL A 220 3.84 7.23 -21.90
C VAL A 220 2.42 6.95 -21.40
N LYS A 221 1.39 7.26 -22.20
CA LYS A 221 -0.01 6.98 -21.85
C LYS A 221 -0.29 5.48 -21.76
N ASP A 222 0.25 4.70 -22.67
CA ASP A 222 0.06 3.24 -22.71
C ASP A 222 0.76 2.58 -21.52
N ARG A 223 2.00 2.98 -21.21
CA ARG A 223 2.69 2.53 -19.99
C ARG A 223 1.94 2.93 -18.72
N ALA A 224 1.40 4.15 -18.66
CA ALA A 224 0.61 4.61 -17.52
C ALA A 224 -0.74 3.89 -17.41
N ARG A 225 -1.35 3.51 -18.54
CA ARG A 225 -2.56 2.68 -18.59
C ARG A 225 -2.25 1.26 -18.10
N ALA A 226 -1.18 0.63 -18.59
CA ALA A 226 -0.73 -0.68 -18.17
C ALA A 226 -0.43 -0.76 -16.66
N ARG A 227 0.30 0.24 -16.12
CA ARG A 227 0.57 0.33 -14.67
C ARG A 227 -0.71 0.46 -13.84
N ARG A 228 -1.67 1.26 -14.30
CA ARG A 228 -2.97 1.40 -13.61
C ARG A 228 -3.75 0.09 -13.65
N LYS A 229 -3.83 -0.54 -14.82
CA LYS A 229 -4.49 -1.84 -15.01
C LYS A 229 -3.87 -2.90 -14.10
N HIS A 230 -2.54 -3.01 -14.06
CA HIS A 230 -1.84 -3.94 -13.17
C HIS A 230 -2.14 -3.66 -11.68
N LYS A 231 -2.08 -2.40 -11.25
CA LYS A 231 -2.40 -2.03 -9.87
C LYS A 231 -3.84 -2.39 -9.51
N GLU A 232 -4.80 -2.05 -10.37
CA GLU A 232 -6.21 -2.36 -10.18
C GLU A 232 -6.45 -3.88 -10.09
N ARG A 233 -5.77 -4.69 -10.92
CA ARG A 233 -5.83 -6.15 -10.81
C ARG A 233 -5.27 -6.66 -9.47
N SER A 234 -4.13 -6.15 -9.03
CA SER A 234 -3.53 -6.54 -7.73
C SER A 234 -4.44 -6.13 -6.56
N ASP A 235 -4.99 -4.91 -6.57
CA ASP A 235 -5.91 -4.45 -5.53
C ASP A 235 -7.19 -5.31 -5.48
N LYS A 236 -7.75 -5.67 -6.64
CA LYS A 236 -8.90 -6.59 -6.75
C LYS A 236 -8.56 -8.01 -6.29
N ALA A 237 -7.42 -8.55 -6.72
CA ALA A 237 -6.95 -9.87 -6.33
C ALA A 237 -6.72 -9.97 -4.82
N ARG A 238 -6.17 -8.92 -4.20
CA ARG A 238 -6.02 -8.84 -2.75
C ARG A 238 -7.37 -8.85 -2.02
N GLY A 239 -8.35 -8.11 -2.52
CA GLY A 239 -9.72 -8.12 -1.98
C GLY A 239 -10.33 -9.52 -2.02
N ILE A 240 -10.23 -10.20 -3.16
CA ILE A 240 -10.73 -11.57 -3.34
C ILE A 240 -9.98 -12.56 -2.44
N ALA A 241 -8.64 -12.46 -2.35
CA ALA A 241 -7.83 -13.31 -1.49
C ALA A 241 -8.22 -13.16 -0.01
N LYS A 242 -8.45 -11.93 0.47
CA LYS A 242 -8.95 -11.67 1.82
C LYS A 242 -10.32 -12.29 2.06
N SER A 243 -11.27 -12.10 1.15
CA SER A 243 -12.60 -12.72 1.25
C SER A 243 -12.48 -14.25 1.34
N ARG A 244 -11.70 -14.87 0.45
CA ARG A 244 -11.47 -16.33 0.47
C ARG A 244 -10.81 -16.80 1.76
N PHE A 245 -9.94 -16.01 2.37
CA PHE A 245 -9.36 -16.34 3.67
C PHE A 245 -10.42 -16.31 4.77
N ILE A 246 -11.26 -15.27 4.80
CA ILE A 246 -12.35 -15.12 5.78
C ILE A 246 -13.36 -16.25 5.62
N ASP A 247 -13.69 -16.65 4.39
CA ASP A 247 -14.62 -17.76 4.11
C ASP A 247 -14.11 -19.12 4.63
N ARG A 248 -12.81 -19.25 4.89
CA ARG A 248 -12.22 -20.45 5.50
C ARG A 248 -12.31 -20.46 7.02
N LEU A 249 -12.51 -19.29 7.65
CA LEU A 249 -12.73 -19.19 9.08
C LEU A 249 -14.08 -19.82 9.45
N GLY A 250 -14.16 -20.32 10.68
CA GLY A 250 -15.38 -20.91 11.19
C GLY A 250 -16.39 -19.83 11.55
N VAL A 251 -17.66 -20.09 11.26
CA VAL A 251 -18.78 -19.32 11.82
C VAL A 251 -19.28 -20.08 13.05
N PRO A 252 -18.99 -19.60 14.28
CA PRO A 252 -19.44 -20.29 15.47
C PRO A 252 -20.97 -20.37 15.46
N GLN A 253 -21.52 -21.53 15.80
CA GLN A 253 -22.96 -21.72 15.94
C GLN A 253 -23.35 -21.70 17.41
N LEU A 254 -24.46 -21.05 17.73
CA LEU A 254 -24.98 -21.03 19.08
C LEU A 254 -25.58 -22.40 19.45
N PRO A 255 -25.08 -23.09 20.49
CA PRO A 255 -25.67 -24.35 20.93
C PRO A 255 -27.14 -24.19 21.35
N PRO A 256 -27.96 -25.25 21.32
CA PRO A 256 -29.36 -25.18 21.76
C PRO A 256 -29.52 -24.67 23.21
N HIS A 257 -28.60 -25.10 24.09
CA HIS A 257 -28.49 -24.71 25.50
C HIS A 257 -27.10 -24.11 25.77
N PRO A 258 -26.87 -22.84 25.42
CA PRO A 258 -25.57 -22.21 25.59
C PRO A 258 -25.33 -21.88 27.07
N SER A 259 -24.09 -22.01 27.53
CA SER A 259 -23.69 -21.50 28.85
C SER A 259 -23.64 -19.97 28.83
N PHE A 260 -23.79 -19.32 29.99
CA PHE A 260 -23.73 -17.86 30.07
C PHE A 260 -22.38 -17.32 29.58
N ALA A 261 -21.29 -17.98 29.95
CA ALA A 261 -19.95 -17.72 29.43
C ALA A 261 -19.91 -17.73 27.89
N PHE A 262 -20.48 -18.74 27.24
CA PHE A 262 -20.51 -18.82 25.78
C PHE A 262 -21.37 -17.73 25.15
N MET A 263 -22.52 -17.38 25.76
CA MET A 263 -23.37 -16.27 25.30
C MET A 263 -22.61 -14.94 25.29
N VAL A 264 -21.82 -14.68 26.33
CA VAL A 264 -20.97 -13.48 26.42
C VAL A 264 -19.95 -13.44 25.28
N LEU A 265 -19.25 -14.55 25.02
CA LEU A 265 -18.27 -14.66 23.93
C LEU A 265 -18.89 -14.54 22.54
N TYR A 266 -20.13 -15.01 22.39
CA TYR A 266 -20.82 -15.04 21.10
C TYR A 266 -21.36 -13.66 20.69
N PHE A 267 -21.91 -12.90 21.64
CA PHE A 267 -22.61 -11.65 21.34
C PHE A 267 -21.79 -10.38 21.63
N LEU A 268 -20.84 -10.42 22.58
CA LEU A 268 -19.99 -9.25 22.84
C LEU A 268 -18.76 -9.26 21.95
N PRO A 269 -18.32 -8.09 21.44
CA PRO A 269 -17.07 -7.99 20.70
C PRO A 269 -15.87 -8.26 21.63
N PRO A 270 -14.72 -8.74 21.10
CA PRO A 270 -13.54 -9.08 21.92
C PRO A 270 -13.02 -7.95 22.79
N SER A 271 -13.17 -6.69 22.34
CA SER A 271 -12.80 -5.49 23.09
C SER A 271 -13.62 -5.31 24.37
N GLN A 272 -14.76 -5.99 24.48
CA GLN A 272 -15.68 -5.98 25.62
C GLN A 272 -15.66 -7.29 26.40
N TRP A 273 -14.80 -8.25 26.06
CA TRP A 273 -14.69 -9.49 26.81
C TRP A 273 -14.08 -9.22 28.20
N PRO A 274 -14.70 -9.72 29.28
CA PRO A 274 -14.14 -9.56 30.60
C PRO A 274 -12.87 -10.42 30.74
N HIS A 275 -11.87 -9.92 31.49
CA HIS A 275 -10.67 -10.71 31.80
C HIS A 275 -10.98 -11.86 32.76
N ASP A 276 -11.84 -11.59 33.74
CA ASP A 276 -12.34 -12.56 34.73
C ASP A 276 -13.70 -13.16 34.30
N PRO A 277 -14.19 -14.22 34.97
CA PRO A 277 -15.48 -14.80 34.63
C PRO A 277 -16.60 -13.76 34.63
N PRO A 278 -17.53 -13.81 33.66
CA PRO A 278 -18.59 -12.82 33.51
C PRO A 278 -19.38 -12.56 34.79
N THR A 279 -19.62 -11.28 35.07
CA THR A 279 -20.33 -10.81 36.27
C THR A 279 -21.75 -10.36 35.93
N ARG A 280 -22.50 -9.90 36.94
CA ARG A 280 -23.82 -9.28 36.74
C ARG A 280 -23.75 -8.06 35.82
N GLN A 281 -22.70 -7.26 35.91
CA GLN A 281 -22.52 -6.10 35.03
C GLN A 281 -22.38 -6.53 33.56
N THR A 282 -21.65 -7.62 33.29
CA THR A 282 -21.54 -8.20 31.95
C THR A 282 -22.88 -8.71 31.44
N TYR A 283 -23.73 -9.25 32.32
CA TYR A 283 -25.10 -9.62 31.96
C TYR A 283 -25.94 -8.41 31.54
N ASP A 284 -25.91 -7.31 32.30
CA ASP A 284 -26.67 -6.11 31.97
C ASP A 284 -26.21 -5.50 30.62
N GLN A 285 -24.90 -5.55 30.34
CA GLN A 285 -24.33 -5.16 29.05
C GLN A 285 -24.78 -6.10 27.91
N LEU A 286 -24.78 -7.41 28.15
CA LEU A 286 -25.26 -8.40 27.20
C LEU A 286 -26.75 -8.16 26.89
N GLN A 287 -27.58 -7.87 27.90
CA GLN A 287 -29.00 -7.57 27.71
C GLN A 287 -29.21 -6.35 26.79
N THR A 288 -28.41 -5.31 26.96
CA THR A 288 -28.44 -4.11 26.08
C THR A 288 -28.13 -4.48 24.63
N THR A 289 -27.24 -5.45 24.41
CA THR A 289 -26.88 -5.94 23.06
C THR A 289 -27.98 -6.83 22.47
N LEU A 290 -28.62 -7.64 23.32
CA LEU A 290 -29.73 -8.52 22.93
C LEU A 290 -31.05 -7.76 22.74
N ASP A 291 -31.13 -6.47 23.11
CA ASP A 291 -32.36 -5.70 23.03
C ASP A 291 -32.91 -5.57 21.60
N SER A 292 -32.02 -5.52 20.61
CA SER A 292 -32.37 -5.47 19.18
C SER A 292 -32.59 -6.84 18.54
N LEU A 293 -32.40 -7.93 19.28
CA LEU A 293 -32.42 -9.29 18.76
C LEU A 293 -33.70 -10.05 19.20
N PRO A 294 -34.00 -11.23 18.59
CA PRO A 294 -35.17 -12.01 18.95
C PRO A 294 -35.26 -12.33 20.46
N HIS A 295 -36.47 -12.20 21.01
CA HIS A 295 -36.74 -12.39 22.45
C HIS A 295 -36.29 -13.76 22.99
N GLU A 296 -36.29 -14.81 22.15
CA GLU A 296 -35.83 -16.15 22.52
C GLU A 296 -34.37 -16.16 23.02
N LEU A 297 -33.49 -15.35 22.42
CA LEU A 297 -32.09 -15.26 22.84
C LEU A 297 -31.95 -14.59 24.20
N ARG A 298 -32.82 -13.63 24.50
CA ARG A 298 -32.88 -12.96 25.79
C ARG A 298 -33.27 -13.92 26.91
N SER A 299 -34.32 -14.70 26.68
CA SER A 299 -34.77 -15.72 27.63
C SER A 299 -33.69 -16.79 27.86
N LYS A 300 -32.98 -17.23 26.81
CA LYS A 300 -31.82 -18.13 26.96
C LYS A 300 -30.70 -17.50 27.79
N ALA A 301 -30.40 -16.22 27.58
CA ALA A 301 -29.38 -15.50 28.34
C ALA A 301 -29.75 -15.39 29.84
N GLU A 302 -31.02 -15.11 30.14
CA GLU A 302 -31.55 -15.03 31.49
C GLU A 302 -31.43 -16.38 32.22
N VAL A 303 -31.95 -17.46 31.62
CA VAL A 303 -31.86 -18.82 32.20
C VAL A 303 -30.40 -19.24 32.39
N ALA A 304 -29.54 -18.98 31.41
CA ALA A 304 -28.12 -19.30 31.51
C ALA A 304 -27.43 -18.49 32.63
N PHE A 305 -27.82 -17.21 32.81
CA PHE A 305 -27.27 -16.36 33.86
C PHE A 305 -27.74 -16.76 35.25
N GLU A 306 -29.00 -17.15 35.43
CA GLU A 306 -29.50 -17.67 36.70
C GLU A 306 -28.70 -18.90 37.12
N GLN A 307 -28.52 -19.86 36.20
CA GLN A 307 -27.69 -21.04 36.42
C GLN A 307 -26.24 -20.67 36.73
N TRP A 308 -25.67 -19.71 36.01
CA TRP A 308 -24.32 -19.21 36.26
C TRP A 308 -24.19 -18.60 37.64
N SER A 309 -25.17 -17.80 38.09
CA SER A 309 -25.08 -17.00 39.32
C SER A 309 -24.89 -17.86 40.56
N VAL A 310 -25.54 -19.04 40.61
CA VAL A 310 -25.49 -19.97 41.74
C VAL A 310 -24.22 -20.85 41.79
N MET A 311 -23.42 -20.86 40.71
CA MET A 311 -22.17 -21.65 40.68
C MET A 311 -21.09 -21.02 41.57
N ASN A 312 -20.26 -21.88 42.17
CA ASN A 312 -19.08 -21.44 42.90
C ASN A 312 -18.05 -20.81 41.94
N MET A 313 -17.14 -20.01 42.48
CA MET A 313 -16.18 -19.25 41.68
C MET A 313 -15.21 -20.14 40.89
N GLN A 314 -14.78 -21.27 41.45
CA GLN A 314 -13.86 -22.19 40.78
C GLN A 314 -14.50 -22.79 39.54
N THR A 315 -15.74 -23.26 39.65
CA THR A 315 -16.51 -23.79 38.53
C THR A 315 -16.75 -22.72 37.46
N LYS A 316 -17.00 -21.46 37.84
CA LYS A 316 -17.10 -20.34 36.88
C LYS A 316 -15.80 -20.12 36.11
N MET A 317 -14.66 -20.12 36.80
CA MET A 317 -13.33 -20.02 36.19
C MET A 317 -13.08 -21.16 35.18
N ASP A 318 -13.37 -22.39 35.57
CA ASP A 318 -13.15 -23.57 34.73
C ASP A 318 -14.04 -23.55 33.48
N ILE A 319 -15.32 -23.20 33.64
CA ILE A 319 -16.25 -23.06 32.50
C ILE A 319 -15.80 -21.90 31.60
N TRP A 320 -15.42 -20.76 32.17
CA TRP A 320 -14.97 -19.59 31.40
C TRP A 320 -13.77 -19.92 30.51
N ALA A 321 -12.73 -20.53 31.07
CA ALA A 321 -11.54 -20.95 30.32
C ALA A 321 -11.85 -22.03 29.27
N ARG A 322 -12.83 -22.90 29.51
CA ARG A 322 -13.27 -23.91 28.54
C ARG A 322 -14.06 -23.27 27.39
N GLU A 323 -14.99 -22.37 27.67
CA GLU A 323 -15.81 -21.73 26.63
C GLU A 323 -14.99 -20.73 25.80
N GLN A 324 -14.00 -20.04 26.37
CA GLN A 324 -13.05 -19.23 25.60
C GLN A 324 -12.32 -20.06 24.53
N ARG A 325 -11.78 -21.22 24.94
CA ARG A 325 -11.12 -22.15 24.00
C ARG A 325 -12.09 -22.67 22.95
N ARG A 326 -13.27 -23.12 23.36
CA ARG A 326 -14.30 -23.62 22.46
C ARG A 326 -14.76 -22.56 21.44
N ALA A 327 -14.95 -21.31 21.88
CA ALA A 327 -15.32 -20.21 21.00
C ALA A 327 -14.20 -19.89 20.01
N ALA A 328 -12.94 -19.90 20.45
CA ALA A 328 -11.79 -19.69 19.58
C ALA A 328 -11.64 -20.82 18.55
N GLU A 329 -11.74 -22.08 18.96
CA GLU A 329 -11.71 -23.25 18.07
C GLU A 329 -12.84 -23.17 17.03
N ALA A 330 -14.05 -22.84 17.46
CA ALA A 330 -15.20 -22.70 16.56
C ALA A 330 -15.03 -21.53 15.57
N ALA A 331 -14.42 -20.41 15.99
CA ALA A 331 -14.15 -19.26 15.12
C ALA A 331 -13.00 -19.50 14.14
N ILE A 332 -11.99 -20.27 14.53
CA ILE A 332 -10.90 -20.67 13.64
C ILE A 332 -11.38 -21.69 12.59
N GLY A 333 -12.30 -22.58 12.97
CA GLY A 333 -12.92 -23.53 12.06
C GLY A 333 -11.94 -24.62 11.60
N SER A 334 -11.70 -24.69 10.29
CA SER A 334 -10.83 -25.70 9.68
C SER A 334 -9.35 -25.31 9.62
N ILE A 335 -9.04 -24.06 9.93
CA ILE A 335 -7.70 -23.50 9.83
C ILE A 335 -6.89 -23.89 11.08
N THR A 336 -5.58 -24.11 10.95
CA THR A 336 -4.73 -24.31 12.14
C THR A 336 -4.21 -22.97 12.68
N LEU A 337 -3.78 -22.92 13.94
CA LEU A 337 -3.10 -21.72 14.46
C LEU A 337 -1.83 -21.36 13.66
N TYR A 338 -1.16 -22.38 13.10
CA TYR A 338 -0.02 -22.19 12.21
C TYR A 338 -0.42 -21.46 10.93
N ASP A 339 -1.50 -21.89 10.28
CA ASP A 339 -2.02 -21.25 9.07
C ASP A 339 -2.44 -19.80 9.33
N LEU A 340 -3.02 -19.53 10.51
CA LEU A 340 -3.36 -18.17 10.92
C LEU A 340 -2.10 -17.31 11.12
N GLY A 341 -1.02 -17.88 11.69
CA GLY A 341 0.28 -17.23 11.77
C GLY A 341 0.92 -16.98 10.40
N ALA A 342 0.66 -17.87 9.44
CA ALA A 342 1.11 -17.77 8.05
C ALA A 342 0.15 -16.97 7.14
N ARG A 343 -0.82 -16.23 7.71
CA ARG A 343 -1.86 -15.50 6.96
C ARG A 343 -1.28 -14.62 5.84
N GLU A 344 -0.29 -13.79 6.14
CA GLU A 344 0.27 -12.85 5.15
C GLU A 344 0.92 -13.59 3.97
N SER A 345 1.62 -14.69 4.25
CA SER A 345 2.21 -15.53 3.19
C SER A 345 1.15 -16.19 2.33
N TRP A 346 0.08 -16.72 2.95
CA TRP A 346 -1.05 -17.30 2.22
C TRP A 346 -1.75 -16.25 1.35
N LEU A 347 -2.02 -15.06 1.88
CA LEU A 347 -2.66 -13.97 1.13
C LEU A 347 -1.80 -13.53 -0.06
N ALA A 348 -0.48 -13.44 0.09
CA ALA A 348 0.41 -13.07 -1.02
C ALA A 348 0.45 -14.16 -2.12
N MET A 349 0.47 -15.44 -1.74
CA MET A 349 0.40 -16.55 -2.69
C MET A 349 -0.94 -16.57 -3.44
N GLU A 350 -2.04 -16.39 -2.72
CA GLU A 350 -3.38 -16.39 -3.30
C GLU A 350 -3.63 -15.13 -4.17
N GLU A 351 -3.16 -13.94 -3.76
CA GLU A 351 -3.17 -12.72 -4.57
C GLU A 351 -2.44 -12.97 -5.90
N SER A 352 -1.24 -13.55 -5.86
CA SER A 352 -0.45 -13.87 -7.05
C SER A 352 -1.17 -14.85 -7.97
N ARG A 353 -1.81 -15.88 -7.41
CA ARG A 353 -2.59 -16.86 -8.16
C ARG A 353 -3.78 -16.21 -8.86
N ILE A 354 -4.53 -15.35 -8.17
CA ILE A 354 -5.69 -14.64 -8.74
C ILE A 354 -5.25 -13.65 -9.82
N VAL A 355 -4.16 -12.91 -9.62
CA VAL A 355 -3.61 -12.03 -10.66
C VAL A 355 -3.25 -12.83 -11.92
N SER A 356 -2.59 -13.98 -11.77
CA SER A 356 -2.25 -14.85 -12.89
C SER A 356 -3.49 -15.36 -13.63
N GLU A 357 -4.53 -15.76 -12.89
CA GLU A 357 -5.82 -16.21 -13.45
C GLU A 357 -6.52 -15.07 -14.21
N MET A 358 -6.53 -13.85 -13.66
CA MET A 358 -7.11 -12.68 -14.32
C MET A 358 -6.38 -12.31 -15.62
N VAL A 359 -5.05 -12.43 -15.66
CA VAL A 359 -4.26 -12.18 -16.88
C VAL A 359 -4.57 -13.23 -17.94
N ALA A 360 -4.59 -14.52 -17.58
CA ALA A 360 -4.92 -15.59 -18.51
C ALA A 360 -6.32 -15.45 -19.12
N ASN A 361 -7.32 -15.04 -18.32
CA ASN A 361 -8.68 -14.83 -18.81
C ASN A 361 -8.80 -13.61 -19.74
N GLU A 362 -8.01 -12.55 -19.52
CA GLU A 362 -7.97 -11.40 -20.44
C GLU A 362 -7.37 -11.77 -21.79
N ASP A 363 -6.33 -12.62 -21.80
CA ASP A 363 -5.69 -13.08 -23.04
C ASP A 363 -6.63 -13.97 -23.87
N GLN A 364 -7.42 -14.82 -23.21
CA GLN A 364 -8.45 -15.64 -23.87
C GLN A 364 -9.55 -14.75 -24.50
N ASN A 365 -10.02 -13.74 -23.78
CA ASN A 365 -11.06 -12.85 -24.28
C ASN A 365 -10.57 -11.98 -25.46
N HIS A 366 -9.27 -11.67 -25.54
CA HIS A 366 -8.69 -10.97 -26.69
C HIS A 366 -8.57 -11.86 -27.94
N GLN A 367 -8.34 -13.17 -27.80
CA GLN A 367 -8.28 -14.09 -28.94
C GLN A 367 -9.65 -14.27 -29.60
N GLU A 368 -10.73 -14.34 -28.80
CA GLU A 368 -12.09 -14.50 -29.35
C GLU A 368 -12.58 -13.28 -30.14
N GLU A 369 -12.11 -12.07 -29.83
CA GLU A 369 -12.49 -10.84 -30.55
C GLU A 369 -11.78 -10.69 -31.91
N GLU A 370 -10.58 -11.26 -32.09
CA GLU A 370 -9.83 -11.19 -33.35
C GLU A 370 -10.40 -12.16 -34.41
N ASP A 371 -10.89 -13.33 -34.00
CA ASP A 371 -11.43 -14.34 -34.93
C ASP A 371 -12.80 -13.94 -35.53
N ASP A 372 -13.65 -13.20 -34.82
CA ASP A 372 -14.94 -12.74 -35.35
C ASP A 372 -14.81 -11.57 -36.36
N SER A 373 -13.71 -10.81 -36.31
CA SER A 373 -13.43 -9.77 -37.32
C SER A 373 -12.93 -10.32 -38.65
N SER A 374 -12.39 -11.55 -38.69
CA SER A 374 -11.89 -12.16 -39.92
C SER A 374 -12.99 -12.80 -40.79
N SER A 375 -14.19 -13.04 -40.27
CA SER A 375 -15.26 -13.76 -41.00
C SER A 375 -16.22 -12.86 -41.81
N LYS A 376 -16.08 -11.53 -41.80
CA LYS A 376 -17.00 -10.60 -42.48
C LYS A 376 -16.55 -10.05 -43.84
N HIS A 377 -15.47 -10.58 -44.42
CA HIS A 377 -14.94 -10.10 -45.72
C HIS A 377 -15.23 -10.99 -46.95
N HIS A 378 -16.05 -12.02 -46.84
CA HIS A 378 -16.72 -12.70 -47.96
C HIS A 378 -18.23 -12.62 -47.65
N GLU A 379 -19.15 -12.06 -48.42
CA GLU A 379 -19.29 -11.99 -49.86
C GLU A 379 -20.38 -10.91 -50.12
N SER A 380 -19.97 -9.71 -50.50
CA SER A 380 -20.88 -8.76 -51.16
C SER A 380 -20.27 -8.41 -52.51
N THR A 381 -20.32 -9.40 -53.39
CA THR A 381 -20.46 -9.21 -54.83
C THR A 381 -21.70 -8.34 -55.07
N SER A 382 -21.50 -7.02 -54.97
CA SER A 382 -22.45 -6.04 -55.48
C SER A 382 -22.59 -6.26 -56.98
N PRO A 383 -23.81 -6.44 -57.52
CA PRO A 383 -24.04 -6.45 -58.95
C PRO A 383 -23.55 -5.11 -59.52
N HIS A 384 -22.81 -5.24 -60.61
CA HIS A 384 -22.33 -4.17 -61.46
C HIS A 384 -23.53 -3.38 -62.02
N ASP A 385 -23.72 -2.13 -61.58
CA ASP A 385 -24.52 -1.14 -62.32
C ASP A 385 -23.56 -0.20 -63.07
N PRO A 386 -23.43 -0.32 -64.41
CA PRO A 386 -22.53 0.51 -65.20
C PRO A 386 -23.25 1.75 -65.73
N GLU A 387 -23.67 2.70 -64.88
CA GLU A 387 -24.22 3.96 -65.41
C GLU A 387 -24.17 5.14 -64.43
N VAL A 388 -23.00 5.53 -63.93
CA VAL A 388 -22.78 6.90 -63.41
C VAL A 388 -21.27 7.24 -63.38
N ASP A 389 -20.64 7.12 -64.55
CA ASP A 389 -19.36 7.79 -64.85
C ASP A 389 -19.65 9.11 -65.56
N ALA A 390 -19.90 10.18 -64.81
CA ALA A 390 -19.63 11.56 -65.21
C ALA A 390 -19.85 12.49 -64.02
N VAL A 391 -18.96 13.49 -63.89
CA VAL A 391 -19.08 14.64 -62.98
C VAL A 391 -18.55 14.45 -61.54
N ALA A 392 -17.28 14.07 -61.41
CA ALA A 392 -16.49 14.42 -60.20
C ALA A 392 -14.97 14.58 -60.47
N ALA A 393 -14.57 14.92 -61.70
CA ALA A 393 -13.18 14.99 -62.12
C ALA A 393 -12.62 16.41 -62.31
N ALA A 394 -12.94 17.39 -61.45
CA ALA A 394 -12.52 18.79 -61.70
C ALA A 394 -12.07 19.66 -60.51
N VAL A 395 -11.84 19.14 -59.28
CA VAL A 395 -11.31 20.00 -58.19
C VAL A 395 -10.34 19.26 -57.26
N ALA A 396 -9.26 18.70 -57.81
CA ALA A 396 -8.16 18.16 -56.99
C ALA A 396 -6.77 18.33 -57.65
N ALA A 397 -6.55 19.47 -58.31
CA ALA A 397 -5.27 19.82 -58.92
C ALA A 397 -4.70 21.11 -58.31
N ALA A 398 -4.29 21.09 -57.03
CA ALA A 398 -3.35 22.07 -56.46
C ALA A 398 -2.93 21.73 -55.02
N THR A 399 -2.12 20.69 -54.81
CA THR A 399 -1.02 20.68 -53.82
C THR A 399 -0.29 19.33 -53.85
N ASN A 400 0.72 19.24 -54.71
CA ASN A 400 1.65 18.12 -54.75
C ASN A 400 3.05 18.65 -54.41
N GLN A 401 3.45 18.53 -53.14
CA GLN A 401 4.86 18.48 -52.71
C GLN A 401 4.95 17.62 -51.44
N GLN A 402 5.19 16.32 -51.62
CA GLN A 402 5.79 15.47 -50.60
C GLN A 402 7.27 15.27 -50.92
N PRO A 403 8.19 15.37 -49.93
CA PRO A 403 9.50 14.77 -50.02
C PRO A 403 9.46 13.32 -49.50
N HIS A 404 10.09 12.42 -50.25
CA HIS A 404 10.34 11.04 -49.86
C HIS A 404 11.28 10.98 -48.64
N HIS A 405 10.79 10.48 -47.51
CA HIS A 405 11.65 9.95 -46.45
C HIS A 405 11.53 8.42 -46.39
N ASN A 406 12.60 7.78 -46.84
CA ASN A 406 12.87 6.36 -46.73
C ASN A 406 13.01 5.98 -45.24
N HIS A 407 12.09 5.18 -44.70
CA HIS A 407 12.18 4.61 -43.35
C HIS A 407 12.53 3.13 -43.46
N ASN A 408 13.79 2.84 -43.17
CA ASN A 408 14.32 1.49 -43.05
C ASN A 408 13.90 0.95 -41.66
N HIS A 409 12.98 -0.01 -41.62
CA HIS A 409 12.56 -0.66 -40.39
C HIS A 409 13.60 -1.74 -40.01
N HIS A 410 14.50 -1.39 -39.09
CA HIS A 410 15.37 -2.35 -38.41
C HIS A 410 14.65 -2.89 -37.18
N HIS A 411 14.25 -4.16 -37.25
CA HIS A 411 13.72 -4.91 -36.12
C HIS A 411 14.87 -5.19 -35.13
N HIS A 412 14.95 -4.40 -34.06
CA HIS A 412 15.74 -4.79 -32.88
C HIS A 412 14.84 -5.55 -31.92
N HIS A 413 14.99 -6.87 -31.94
CA HIS A 413 14.63 -7.75 -30.84
C HIS A 413 15.49 -7.32 -29.65
N ARG A 414 14.86 -6.73 -28.63
CA ARG A 414 15.50 -6.43 -27.34
C ARG A 414 14.84 -7.32 -26.31
N ASP A 415 15.66 -8.19 -25.72
CA ASP A 415 15.33 -8.96 -24.54
C ASP A 415 15.00 -7.98 -23.39
N ASP A 416 13.74 -7.99 -22.96
CA ASP A 416 13.31 -7.32 -21.73
C ASP A 416 13.86 -8.12 -20.54
N VAL A 417 15.01 -7.67 -20.03
CA VAL A 417 15.53 -8.12 -18.74
C VAL A 417 14.75 -7.39 -17.65
N ASP A 418 13.91 -8.13 -16.93
CA ASP A 418 13.19 -7.69 -15.74
C ASP A 418 14.15 -7.27 -14.63
N ILE A 419 14.50 -5.98 -14.60
CA ILE A 419 15.13 -5.34 -13.44
C ILE A 419 14.02 -4.64 -12.67
N ASN A 420 13.34 -5.38 -11.81
CA ASN A 420 12.59 -4.80 -10.68
C ASN A 420 12.36 -5.85 -9.59
N ALA A 421 13.39 -6.04 -8.77
CA ALA A 421 13.21 -6.41 -7.38
C ALA A 421 14.28 -5.67 -6.57
N ASN A 422 13.90 -5.25 -5.37
CA ASN A 422 14.79 -4.75 -4.31
C ASN A 422 14.96 -3.22 -4.17
N ILE A 423 13.86 -2.52 -3.87
CA ILE A 423 13.88 -1.27 -3.10
C ILE A 423 12.64 -1.26 -2.20
N ASP A 424 12.64 -2.01 -1.08
CA ASP A 424 11.71 -1.75 0.04
C ASP A 424 12.07 -2.52 1.33
N GLU A 425 13.36 -2.64 1.67
CA GLU A 425 13.79 -3.32 2.92
C GLU A 425 14.89 -2.57 3.70
N GLN A 426 14.79 -1.23 3.82
CA GLN A 426 15.67 -0.45 4.72
C GLN A 426 14.99 0.71 5.46
N LEU A 427 13.75 0.55 5.91
CA LEU A 427 13.08 1.59 6.73
C LEU A 427 12.42 1.10 8.02
N PHE A 428 12.81 -0.06 8.54
CA PHE A 428 12.51 -0.45 9.92
C PHE A 428 13.71 -1.13 10.57
N ASN A 429 14.56 -0.31 11.18
CA ASN A 429 15.44 -0.66 12.30
C ASN A 429 15.52 0.56 13.23
#